data_AF-A0A5Q4G840-F1
#
_entry.id   AF-A0A5Q4G840-F1
#
_cell.length_a   1.000
_cell.length_b   1.000
_cell.length_c   1.000
_cell.angle_alpha   90.00
_cell.angle_beta   90.00
_cell.angle_gamma   90.00
#
_symmetry.space_group_name_H-M   'P 1'
#
loop_
_entity.id
_entity.type
_entity.pdbx_description
1 polymer ?
#
loop_
_entity_poly.entity_id
_entity_poly.type
_entity_poly.pdbx_seq_one_letter_code
_entity_poly.pdbx_strand_id
1 'polypeptide(L)'
;MTRRTAVVVLVLALACTSVAQAWTLRVDDAGGPADLADRVTAAEQRWRDAGADFGAIERSILVRYESVETMGPDALTLVVTGGPPGVDLEVWVRADAGSDAALDDALVVAIGIALGGTPGVGVLDPRLGSDPRVPSADDVAALAPGRSLPGDVTGDGAVGFEDLLALAEAWGRRGVNLAADLAGDGTVGDADLEILREHYGFAPLPSERTAPTPEAPEPEAPLDGDEDDATDDGDDDGDGADDEPSGSAD
;
A
#
# COMPACT_ATOMS: atom_id res chain seq x y z
N MET A 1 9.51 -54.14 -51.43
CA MET A 1 8.87 -52.83 -51.62
C MET A 1 7.98 -52.56 -50.42
N THR A 2 8.50 -51.89 -49.39
CA THR A 2 7.84 -51.75 -48.09
C THR A 2 7.44 -50.29 -47.93
N ARG A 3 6.15 -49.97 -48.12
CA ARG A 3 5.61 -48.62 -47.93
C ARG A 3 5.46 -48.38 -46.43
N ARG A 4 6.22 -47.43 -45.88
CA ARG A 4 6.03 -46.91 -44.52
C ARG A 4 4.90 -45.89 -44.56
N THR A 5 3.80 -46.19 -43.89
CA THR A 5 2.68 -45.27 -43.63
C THR A 5 3.15 -44.22 -42.62
N ALA A 6 3.24 -42.97 -43.04
CA ALA A 6 3.49 -41.85 -42.15
C ALA A 6 2.18 -41.51 -41.42
N VAL A 7 2.19 -41.65 -40.09
CA VAL A 7 1.13 -41.15 -39.21
C VAL A 7 1.37 -39.66 -39.04
N VAL A 8 0.53 -38.84 -39.68
CA VAL A 8 0.50 -37.39 -39.47
C VAL A 8 -0.29 -37.16 -38.19
N VAL A 9 0.42 -36.92 -37.09
CA VAL A 9 -0.19 -36.44 -35.84
C VAL A 9 -0.47 -34.95 -36.02
N LEU A 10 -1.73 -34.64 -36.32
CA LEU A 10 -2.25 -33.28 -36.39
C LEU A 10 -2.45 -32.79 -34.95
N VAL A 11 -1.45 -32.10 -34.40
CA VAL A 11 -1.59 -31.36 -33.14
C VAL A 11 -2.38 -30.09 -33.44
N LEU A 12 -3.66 -30.13 -33.09
CA LEU A 12 -4.57 -28.99 -33.17
C LEU A 12 -4.14 -27.96 -32.11
N ALA A 13 -3.33 -26.98 -32.52
CA ALA A 13 -3.00 -25.84 -31.67
C ALA A 13 -4.26 -25.00 -31.47
N LEU A 14 -4.89 -25.16 -30.30
CA LEU A 14 -5.91 -24.24 -29.81
C LEU A 14 -5.22 -22.87 -29.66
N ALA A 15 -5.55 -21.95 -30.56
CA ALA A 15 -5.21 -20.54 -30.39
C ALA A 15 -6.04 -20.00 -29.21
N CYS A 16 -5.55 -20.19 -27.99
CA CYS A 16 -5.88 -19.28 -26.90
C CYS A 16 -5.27 -17.93 -27.28
N THR A 17 -6.11 -17.05 -27.82
CA THR A 17 -5.78 -15.63 -27.94
C THR A 17 -5.78 -15.05 -26.52
N SER A 18 -4.74 -15.32 -25.75
CA SER A 18 -4.48 -14.64 -24.47
C SER A 18 -3.99 -13.23 -24.78
N VAL A 19 -4.93 -12.32 -24.99
CA VAL A 19 -4.65 -10.89 -24.94
C VAL A 19 -4.71 -10.49 -23.46
N ALA A 20 -3.54 -10.47 -22.81
CA ALA A 20 -3.18 -9.60 -21.68
C ALA A 20 -1.80 -10.04 -21.14
N GLN A 21 -0.71 -9.74 -21.85
CA GLN A 21 0.57 -9.59 -21.16
C GLN A 21 0.72 -8.10 -20.86
N ALA A 22 0.11 -7.66 -19.76
CA ALA A 22 0.22 -6.28 -19.30
C ALA A 22 1.64 -5.99 -18.78
N TRP A 23 2.28 -6.97 -18.15
CA TRP A 23 3.65 -6.83 -17.68
C TRP A 23 4.63 -7.63 -18.54
N THR A 24 5.80 -7.04 -18.80
CA THR A 24 6.91 -7.70 -19.51
C THR A 24 8.15 -7.67 -18.64
N LEU A 25 8.57 -8.81 -18.11
CA LEU A 25 9.86 -8.93 -17.43
C LEU A 25 10.90 -9.54 -18.37
N ARG A 26 12.05 -8.87 -18.47
CA ARG A 26 13.21 -9.32 -19.24
C ARG A 26 14.39 -9.49 -18.29
N VAL A 27 15.24 -10.46 -18.61
CA VAL A 27 16.48 -10.72 -17.87
C VAL A 27 17.65 -10.62 -18.84
N ASP A 28 18.68 -9.88 -18.45
CA ASP A 28 19.96 -9.83 -19.13
C ASP A 28 21.06 -10.33 -18.17
N ASP A 29 21.54 -11.55 -18.43
CA ASP A 29 22.57 -12.20 -17.63
C ASP A 29 23.99 -11.68 -17.95
N ALA A 30 24.13 -10.74 -18.88
CA ALA A 30 25.44 -10.18 -19.21
C ALA A 30 26.10 -9.53 -17.99
N GLY A 31 27.39 -9.80 -17.79
CA GLY A 31 28.18 -9.22 -16.70
C GLY A 31 28.15 -10.01 -15.38
N GLY A 32 27.46 -11.15 -15.32
CA GLY A 32 27.48 -12.04 -14.15
C GLY A 32 27.25 -13.51 -14.49
N PRO A 33 26.93 -14.33 -13.46
CA PRO A 33 26.54 -15.73 -13.63
C PRO A 33 25.34 -15.94 -14.56
N ALA A 34 25.32 -17.05 -15.29
CA ALA A 34 24.24 -17.38 -16.24
C ALA A 34 22.98 -17.99 -15.59
N ASP A 35 22.83 -17.86 -14.27
CA ASP A 35 21.71 -18.40 -13.48
C ASP A 35 20.72 -17.32 -13.03
N LEU A 36 20.93 -16.05 -13.38
CA LEU A 36 20.04 -14.96 -12.97
C LEU A 36 18.62 -15.16 -13.51
N ALA A 37 18.44 -15.60 -14.74
CA ALA A 37 17.13 -15.96 -15.27
C ALA A 37 16.40 -17.03 -14.44
N ASP A 38 17.12 -18.06 -13.96
CA ASP A 38 16.56 -19.12 -13.11
C ASP A 38 16.18 -18.57 -11.72
N ARG A 39 17.03 -17.70 -11.15
CA ARG A 39 16.77 -17.05 -9.85
C ARG A 39 15.57 -16.10 -9.89
N VAL A 40 15.46 -15.30 -10.95
CA VAL A 40 14.30 -14.44 -11.18
C VAL A 40 13.03 -15.27 -11.32
N THR A 41 13.09 -16.36 -12.10
CA THR A 41 11.96 -17.29 -12.25
C THR A 41 11.55 -17.90 -10.90
N ALA A 42 12.52 -18.29 -10.06
CA ALA A 42 12.25 -18.81 -8.73
C ALA A 42 11.62 -17.76 -7.80
N ALA A 43 12.09 -16.51 -7.85
CA ALA A 43 11.54 -15.42 -7.06
C ALA A 43 10.10 -15.07 -7.48
N GLU A 44 9.81 -15.05 -8.79
CA GLU A 44 8.43 -14.92 -9.28
C GLU A 44 7.54 -16.07 -8.81
N GLN A 45 8.05 -17.30 -8.85
CA GLN A 45 7.29 -18.47 -8.43
C GLN A 45 6.89 -18.37 -6.95
N ARG A 46 7.77 -17.87 -6.08
CA ARG A 46 7.43 -17.63 -4.66
C ARG A 46 6.26 -16.66 -4.50
N TRP A 47 6.20 -15.61 -5.31
CA TRP A 47 5.07 -14.68 -5.32
C TRP A 47 3.79 -15.31 -5.88
N ARG A 48 3.88 -16.13 -6.94
CA ARG A 48 2.72 -16.88 -7.47
C ARG A 48 2.18 -17.89 -6.45
N ASP A 49 3.07 -18.58 -5.75
CA ASP A 49 2.72 -19.56 -4.72
C ASP A 49 1.99 -18.88 -3.54
N ALA A 50 2.31 -17.62 -3.25
CA ALA A 50 1.60 -16.78 -2.28
C ALA A 50 0.26 -16.22 -2.80
N GLY A 51 -0.02 -16.33 -4.10
CA GLY A 51 -1.28 -15.90 -4.73
C GLY A 51 -1.20 -14.59 -5.52
N ALA A 52 -0.01 -14.07 -5.83
CA ALA A 52 0.14 -12.86 -6.63
C ALA A 52 -0.36 -13.04 -8.07
N ASP A 53 -1.17 -12.10 -8.56
CA ASP A 53 -1.58 -12.03 -9.96
C ASP A 53 -0.84 -10.90 -10.69
N PHE A 54 0.04 -11.31 -11.60
CA PHE A 54 0.87 -10.41 -12.38
C PHE A 54 0.15 -9.86 -13.64
N GLY A 55 -0.98 -10.45 -14.03
CA GLY A 55 -1.68 -10.11 -15.28
C GLY A 55 -2.31 -8.72 -15.31
N ALA A 56 -2.43 -8.06 -14.15
CA ALA A 56 -3.09 -6.76 -14.01
C ALA A 56 -2.16 -5.54 -14.10
N ILE A 57 -0.83 -5.75 -14.15
CA ILE A 57 0.15 -4.66 -14.06
C ILE A 57 0.64 -4.29 -15.46
N GLU A 58 0.43 -3.06 -15.93
CA GLU A 58 1.00 -2.56 -17.19
C GLU A 58 2.40 -2.00 -16.99
N ARG A 59 3.43 -2.86 -16.88
CA ARG A 59 4.84 -2.44 -16.66
C ARG A 59 5.87 -3.30 -17.37
N SER A 60 6.93 -2.66 -17.87
CA SER A 60 8.10 -3.32 -18.45
C SER A 60 9.30 -3.25 -17.49
N ILE A 61 9.83 -4.40 -17.08
CA ILE A 61 10.93 -4.51 -16.11
C ILE A 61 12.13 -5.20 -16.78
N LEU A 62 13.33 -4.66 -16.56
CA LEU A 62 14.60 -5.29 -16.95
C LEU A 62 15.41 -5.64 -15.71
N VAL A 63 15.70 -6.92 -15.52
CA VAL A 63 16.63 -7.41 -14.48
C VAL A 63 18.00 -7.65 -15.11
N ARG A 64 19.07 -7.08 -14.55
CA ARG A 64 20.42 -7.26 -15.08
C ARG A 64 21.49 -7.08 -14.02
N TYR A 65 22.70 -7.54 -14.31
CA TYR A 65 23.85 -7.26 -13.46
C TYR A 65 24.32 -5.81 -13.57
N GLU A 66 24.87 -5.30 -12.46
CA GLU A 66 25.48 -3.98 -12.39
C GLU A 66 26.67 -3.97 -11.40
N SER A 67 27.57 -3.00 -11.58
CA SER A 67 28.81 -2.88 -10.83
C SER A 67 28.63 -2.30 -9.43
N VAL A 68 29.56 -2.67 -8.54
CA VAL A 68 29.67 -2.09 -7.19
C VAL A 68 29.92 -0.58 -7.20
N GLU A 69 30.52 -0.03 -8.25
CA GLU A 69 30.75 1.41 -8.39
C GLU A 69 29.42 2.18 -8.52
N THR A 70 28.46 1.58 -9.22
CA THR A 70 27.13 2.16 -9.43
C THR A 70 26.20 1.90 -8.25
N MET A 71 26.19 0.67 -7.72
CA MET A 71 25.24 0.25 -6.68
C MET A 71 25.72 0.55 -5.25
N GLY A 72 27.02 0.78 -5.06
CA GLY A 72 27.64 0.86 -3.75
C GLY A 72 27.94 -0.51 -3.12
N PRO A 73 28.74 -0.53 -2.03
CA PRO A 73 29.26 -1.75 -1.43
C PRO A 73 28.22 -2.59 -0.67
N ASP A 74 27.08 -2.02 -0.31
CA ASP A 74 26.13 -2.65 0.60
C ASP A 74 24.84 -3.14 -0.07
N ALA A 75 24.59 -2.76 -1.34
CA ALA A 75 23.36 -3.10 -2.04
C ALA A 75 23.46 -4.46 -2.75
N LEU A 76 22.57 -5.41 -2.47
CA LEU A 76 22.49 -6.67 -3.22
C LEU A 76 21.67 -6.50 -4.51
N THR A 77 20.56 -5.78 -4.39
CA THR A 77 19.70 -5.38 -5.49
C THR A 77 19.35 -3.89 -5.36
N LEU A 78 19.04 -3.25 -6.49
CA LEU A 78 18.52 -1.89 -6.53
C LEU A 78 17.40 -1.82 -7.56
N VAL A 79 16.25 -1.28 -7.18
CA VAL A 79 15.14 -1.01 -8.12
C VAL A 79 15.24 0.44 -8.54
N VAL A 80 15.36 0.68 -9.84
CA VAL A 80 15.57 2.01 -10.43
C VAL A 80 14.42 2.31 -11.39
N THR A 81 13.86 3.51 -11.29
CA THR A 81 12.83 4.01 -12.21
C THR A 81 13.46 4.58 -13.47
N GLY A 82 12.92 4.22 -14.62
CA GLY A 82 13.46 4.58 -15.92
C GLY A 82 14.58 3.65 -16.37
N GLY A 83 14.73 3.49 -17.68
CA GLY A 83 15.74 2.64 -18.29
C GLY A 83 15.83 2.80 -19.81
N PRO A 84 16.35 1.80 -20.54
CA PRO A 84 16.34 1.80 -21.99
C PRO A 84 14.92 2.02 -22.56
N PRO A 85 14.79 2.50 -23.80
CA PRO A 85 13.50 2.68 -24.44
C PRO A 85 12.61 1.43 -24.33
N GLY A 86 11.42 1.59 -23.75
CA GLY A 86 10.47 0.49 -23.52
C GLY A 86 10.73 -0.33 -22.25
N VAL A 87 11.47 0.22 -21.29
CA VAL A 87 11.63 -0.31 -19.92
C VAL A 87 11.21 0.78 -18.94
N ASP A 88 10.24 0.47 -18.08
CA ASP A 88 9.74 1.39 -17.05
C ASP A 88 10.61 1.33 -15.79
N LEU A 89 11.12 0.14 -15.46
CA LEU A 89 11.90 -0.13 -14.25
C LEU A 89 13.08 -1.05 -14.56
N GLU A 90 14.22 -0.78 -13.95
CA GLU A 90 15.36 -1.69 -13.91
C GLU A 90 15.54 -2.28 -12.51
N VAL A 91 15.86 -3.56 -12.44
CA VAL A 91 16.35 -4.22 -11.23
C VAL A 91 17.81 -4.55 -11.45
N TRP A 92 18.67 -3.81 -10.78
CA TRP A 92 20.11 -4.03 -10.81
C TRP A 92 20.49 -5.07 -9.77
N VAL A 93 21.31 -6.02 -10.18
CA VAL A 93 21.75 -7.15 -9.36
C VAL A 93 23.26 -7.13 -9.26
N ARG A 94 23.79 -7.35 -8.06
CA ARG A 94 25.24 -7.42 -7.87
C ARG A 94 25.71 -8.87 -7.81
N ALA A 95 26.52 -9.27 -8.79
CA ALA A 95 26.97 -10.65 -8.96
C ALA A 95 27.94 -11.14 -7.86
N ASP A 96 28.69 -10.21 -7.25
CA ASP A 96 29.74 -10.49 -6.27
C ASP A 96 29.30 -10.22 -4.82
N ALA A 97 28.02 -9.95 -4.60
CA ALA A 97 27.51 -9.55 -3.30
C ALA A 97 26.79 -10.68 -2.56
N GLY A 98 27.15 -10.84 -1.29
CA GLY A 98 26.45 -11.70 -0.33
C GLY A 98 26.56 -13.19 -0.63
N SER A 99 25.71 -13.97 0.02
CA SER A 99 25.53 -15.40 -0.27
C SER A 99 24.45 -15.59 -1.33
N ASP A 100 24.45 -16.75 -1.99
CA ASP A 100 23.40 -17.12 -2.94
C ASP A 100 21.99 -16.99 -2.33
N ALA A 101 21.82 -17.39 -1.07
CA ALA A 101 20.55 -17.28 -0.36
C ALA A 101 20.14 -15.81 -0.13
N ALA A 102 21.09 -14.95 0.25
CA ALA A 102 20.80 -13.53 0.43
C ALA A 102 20.42 -12.85 -0.88
N LEU A 103 21.06 -13.23 -1.99
CA LEU A 103 20.70 -12.75 -3.32
C LEU A 103 19.30 -13.22 -3.74
N ASP A 104 18.98 -14.50 -3.53
CA ASP A 104 17.66 -15.03 -3.84
C ASP A 104 16.56 -14.30 -3.06
N ASP A 105 16.79 -14.03 -1.78
CA ASP A 105 15.85 -13.28 -0.95
C ASP A 105 15.77 -11.80 -1.36
N ALA A 106 16.88 -11.18 -1.75
CA ALA A 106 16.92 -9.82 -2.28
C ALA A 106 16.13 -9.70 -3.61
N LEU A 107 16.16 -10.74 -4.44
CA LEU A 107 15.38 -10.80 -5.69
C LEU A 107 13.88 -10.92 -5.41
N VAL A 108 13.47 -11.68 -4.38
CA VAL A 108 12.05 -11.72 -3.97
C VAL A 108 11.55 -10.33 -3.57
N VAL A 109 12.32 -9.62 -2.75
CA VAL A 109 12.02 -8.24 -2.34
C VAL A 109 11.96 -7.31 -3.55
N ALA A 110 12.99 -7.34 -4.40
CA ALA A 110 13.10 -6.44 -5.54
C ALA A 110 11.97 -6.66 -6.57
N ILE A 111 11.59 -7.91 -6.83
CA ILE A 111 10.46 -8.24 -7.70
C ILE A 111 9.17 -7.71 -7.08
N GLY A 112 8.93 -7.94 -5.78
CA GLY A 112 7.75 -7.40 -5.09
C GLY A 112 7.63 -5.89 -5.22
N ILE A 113 8.74 -5.16 -5.02
CA ILE A 113 8.79 -3.70 -5.20
C ILE A 113 8.54 -3.32 -6.67
N ALA A 114 9.14 -4.01 -7.64
CA ALA A 114 8.96 -3.74 -9.06
C ALA A 114 7.50 -3.96 -9.53
N LEU A 115 6.80 -4.90 -8.90
CA LEU A 115 5.36 -5.12 -9.08
C LEU A 115 4.47 -4.03 -8.45
N GLY A 116 5.06 -3.09 -7.71
CA GLY A 116 4.34 -1.99 -7.05
C GLY A 116 4.14 -2.18 -5.55
N GLY A 117 4.77 -3.18 -4.93
CA GLY A 117 4.75 -3.33 -3.48
C GLY A 117 5.49 -2.20 -2.77
N THR A 118 4.93 -1.72 -1.66
CA THR A 118 5.52 -0.67 -0.83
C THR A 118 6.65 -1.25 0.04
N PRO A 119 7.88 -0.68 0.03
CA PRO A 119 8.97 -1.15 0.88
C PRO A 119 8.66 -1.02 2.37
N GLY A 120 9.20 -1.92 3.19
CA GLY A 120 9.15 -1.81 4.66
C GLY A 120 8.07 -2.63 5.36
N VAL A 121 7.22 -3.34 4.61
CA VAL A 121 6.24 -4.29 5.16
C VAL A 121 6.66 -5.72 4.86
N GLY A 122 6.63 -6.60 5.86
CA GLY A 122 6.82 -8.05 5.69
C GLY A 122 8.01 -8.43 4.80
N VAL A 123 7.73 -9.13 3.70
CA VAL A 123 8.73 -9.59 2.73
C VAL A 123 9.33 -8.45 1.89
N LEU A 124 8.74 -7.26 1.93
CA LEU A 124 9.20 -6.04 1.25
C LEU A 124 10.10 -5.15 2.13
N ASP A 125 10.38 -5.51 3.39
CA ASP A 125 11.42 -4.80 4.17
C ASP A 125 12.79 -5.00 3.50
N PRO A 126 13.53 -3.96 3.09
CA PRO A 126 14.81 -4.14 2.42
C PRO A 126 15.91 -4.78 3.30
N ARG A 127 15.72 -4.90 4.62
CA ARG A 127 16.69 -5.51 5.53
C ARG A 127 16.68 -7.03 5.45
N LEU A 128 17.70 -7.62 4.85
CA LEU A 128 17.82 -9.08 4.77
C LEU A 128 18.21 -9.68 6.12
N GLY A 129 17.55 -10.78 6.47
CA GLY A 129 17.81 -11.59 7.66
C GLY A 129 18.41 -12.94 7.28
N SER A 130 18.61 -13.81 8.27
CA SER A 130 19.12 -15.17 8.09
C SER A 130 18.03 -16.20 7.75
N ASP A 131 16.76 -15.82 7.82
CA ASP A 131 15.62 -16.69 7.49
C ASP A 131 15.16 -16.47 6.05
N PRO A 132 14.88 -17.55 5.28
CA PRO A 132 14.40 -17.44 3.91
C PRO A 132 13.11 -16.62 3.83
N ARG A 133 13.08 -15.70 2.87
CA ARG A 133 11.92 -14.84 2.66
C ARG A 133 10.86 -15.53 1.81
N VAL A 134 9.66 -15.64 2.38
CA VAL A 134 8.47 -16.20 1.73
C VAL A 134 7.35 -15.16 1.78
N PRO A 135 6.81 -14.72 0.62
CA PRO A 135 5.68 -13.80 0.60
C PRO A 135 4.44 -14.42 1.27
N SER A 136 3.76 -13.63 2.08
CA SER A 136 2.50 -13.97 2.73
C SER A 136 1.29 -13.43 1.94
N ALA A 137 0.08 -13.79 2.36
CA ALA A 137 -1.14 -13.23 1.79
C ALA A 137 -1.24 -11.70 2.00
N ASP A 138 -0.71 -11.18 3.11
CA ASP A 138 -0.66 -9.75 3.38
C ASP A 138 0.34 -9.05 2.45
N ASP A 139 1.48 -9.67 2.17
CA ASP A 139 2.44 -9.15 1.19
C ASP A 139 1.82 -9.12 -0.22
N VAL A 140 1.03 -10.14 -0.57
CA VAL A 140 0.30 -10.19 -1.85
C VAL A 140 -0.81 -9.14 -1.91
N ALA A 141 -1.53 -8.92 -0.80
CA ALA A 141 -2.50 -7.84 -0.71
C ALA A 141 -1.83 -6.47 -0.89
N ALA A 142 -0.58 -6.32 -0.44
CA ALA A 142 0.25 -5.13 -0.67
C ALA A 142 0.78 -5.00 -2.11
N LEU A 143 0.69 -6.05 -2.95
CA LEU A 143 0.96 -5.96 -4.39
C LEU A 143 -0.22 -5.42 -5.21
N ALA A 144 -1.43 -5.38 -4.63
CA ALA A 144 -2.62 -4.92 -5.33
C ALA A 144 -2.46 -3.44 -5.73
N PRO A 145 -2.88 -3.07 -6.95
CA PRO A 145 -2.38 -1.89 -7.65
C PRO A 145 -2.85 -0.58 -7.00
N GLY A 146 -2.01 -0.01 -6.16
CA GLY A 146 -1.71 1.42 -6.19
C GLY A 146 -0.29 1.56 -6.75
N ARG A 147 -0.08 1.87 -8.04
CA ARG A 147 -0.11 3.27 -8.49
C ARG A 147 0.04 4.17 -7.26
N SER A 148 1.15 4.90 -7.11
CA SER A 148 1.00 6.22 -6.49
C SER A 148 -0.21 6.81 -7.21
N LEU A 149 -1.36 6.81 -6.54
CA LEU A 149 -2.54 7.44 -7.09
C LEU A 149 -2.03 8.86 -7.32
N PRO A 150 -2.11 9.43 -8.52
CA PRO A 150 -1.60 10.77 -8.70
C PRO A 150 -2.26 11.66 -7.64
N GLY A 151 -1.50 12.15 -6.65
CA GLY A 151 -2.07 12.78 -5.44
C GLY A 151 -1.89 12.04 -4.10
N ASP A 152 -1.51 10.76 -4.05
CA ASP A 152 -1.18 10.01 -2.82
C ASP A 152 0.27 10.32 -2.45
N VAL A 153 0.43 11.44 -1.76
CA VAL A 153 1.73 11.98 -1.34
C VAL A 153 2.27 11.20 -0.14
N THR A 154 1.39 10.61 0.66
CA THR A 154 1.75 9.89 1.89
C THR A 154 2.09 8.42 1.66
N GLY A 155 1.67 7.85 0.52
CA GLY A 155 1.87 6.46 0.15
C GLY A 155 0.98 5.49 0.94
N ASP A 156 -0.15 5.97 1.47
CA ASP A 156 -1.06 5.17 2.29
C ASP A 156 -2.09 4.39 1.45
N GLY A 157 -2.07 4.58 0.14
CA GLY A 157 -2.94 3.91 -0.82
C GLY A 157 -4.28 4.63 -1.06
N ALA A 158 -4.47 5.83 -0.52
CA ALA A 158 -5.61 6.70 -0.78
C ALA A 158 -5.14 8.12 -1.16
N VAL A 159 -6.02 8.89 -1.81
CA VAL A 159 -5.79 10.35 -1.99
C VAL A 159 -6.82 11.07 -1.14
N GLY A 160 -6.38 11.57 0.00
CA GLY A 160 -7.24 12.14 1.02
C GLY A 160 -6.65 13.37 1.71
N PHE A 161 -7.15 13.63 2.91
CA PHE A 161 -6.79 14.83 3.66
C PHE A 161 -5.31 14.86 4.08
N GLU A 162 -4.75 13.70 4.41
CA GLU A 162 -3.35 13.59 4.81
C GLU A 162 -2.40 13.92 3.65
N ASP A 163 -2.75 13.56 2.42
CA ASP A 163 -1.97 13.94 1.23
C ASP A 163 -2.04 15.42 0.94
N LEU A 164 -3.22 16.02 1.10
CA LEU A 164 -3.40 17.47 0.98
C LEU A 164 -2.56 18.22 2.02
N LEU A 165 -2.49 17.70 3.25
CA LEU A 165 -1.65 18.26 4.30
C LEU A 165 -0.17 18.13 3.95
N ALA A 166 0.27 16.96 3.50
CA ALA A 166 1.66 16.72 3.09
C ALA A 166 2.08 17.63 1.92
N LEU A 167 1.19 17.85 0.95
CA LEU A 167 1.40 18.79 -0.16
C LEU A 167 1.50 20.25 0.35
N ALA A 168 0.61 20.65 1.25
CA ALA A 168 0.61 21.99 1.83
C ALA A 168 1.88 22.29 2.65
N GLU A 169 2.39 21.30 3.40
CA GLU A 169 3.66 21.43 4.14
C GLU A 169 4.86 21.63 3.22
N ALA A 170 4.80 21.05 2.00
CA ALA A 170 5.85 21.16 1.01
C ALA A 170 5.69 22.38 0.06
N TRP A 171 4.63 23.17 0.21
CA TRP A 171 4.28 24.24 -0.73
C TRP A 171 5.42 25.23 -0.99
N GLY A 172 5.69 25.51 -2.26
CA GLY A 172 6.73 26.43 -2.72
C GLY A 172 8.16 25.89 -2.59
N ARG A 173 8.36 24.64 -2.13
CA ARG A 173 9.67 23.99 -2.17
C ARG A 173 10.12 23.74 -3.61
N ARG A 174 11.43 23.72 -3.79
CA ARG A 174 12.08 23.44 -5.07
C ARG A 174 13.21 22.44 -4.91
N GLY A 175 13.39 21.57 -5.89
CA GLY A 175 14.44 20.55 -5.87
C GLY A 175 14.16 19.41 -6.83
N VAL A 176 14.99 18.37 -6.74
CA VAL A 176 14.77 17.10 -7.43
C VAL A 176 14.19 16.10 -6.44
N ASN A 177 13.30 15.22 -6.91
CA ASN A 177 12.71 14.13 -6.12
C ASN A 177 11.94 14.62 -4.86
N LEU A 178 11.19 15.72 -4.97
CA LEU A 178 10.25 16.10 -3.92
C LEU A 178 9.02 15.20 -4.02
N ALA A 179 8.66 14.53 -2.92
CA ALA A 179 7.50 13.62 -2.90
C ALA A 179 6.17 14.32 -3.27
N ALA A 180 6.06 15.62 -2.97
CA ALA A 180 4.88 16.44 -3.28
C ALA A 180 4.96 17.15 -4.65
N ASP A 181 6.05 17.01 -5.42
CA ASP A 181 6.17 17.51 -6.80
C ASP A 181 5.61 16.44 -7.75
N LEU A 182 4.29 16.40 -7.80
CA LEU A 182 3.49 15.44 -8.56
C LEU A 182 3.55 15.72 -10.07
N ALA A 183 3.73 16.97 -10.47
CA ALA A 183 3.89 17.39 -11.87
C ALA A 183 5.30 17.16 -12.40
N GLY A 184 6.30 17.01 -11.52
CA GLY A 184 7.70 16.78 -11.86
C GLY A 184 8.38 18.00 -12.46
N ASP A 185 7.90 19.22 -12.16
CA ASP A 185 8.44 20.46 -12.70
C ASP A 185 9.56 21.08 -11.82
N GLY A 186 9.86 20.41 -10.70
CA GLY A 186 10.85 20.81 -9.73
C GLY A 186 10.35 21.82 -8.69
N THR A 187 9.06 22.16 -8.68
CA THR A 187 8.43 23.09 -7.74
C THR A 187 7.08 22.57 -7.25
N VAL A 188 6.91 22.45 -5.93
CA VAL A 188 5.60 22.11 -5.35
C VAL A 188 4.68 23.32 -5.38
N GLY A 189 3.55 23.25 -6.08
CA GLY A 189 2.59 24.34 -6.20
C GLY A 189 1.26 23.96 -6.88
N ASP A 190 0.71 24.90 -7.64
CA ASP A 190 -0.66 24.79 -8.18
C ASP A 190 -0.84 23.61 -9.13
N ALA A 191 0.19 23.25 -9.91
CA ALA A 191 0.15 22.11 -10.82
C ALA A 191 -0.01 20.78 -10.07
N ASP A 192 0.65 20.64 -8.93
CA ASP A 192 0.56 19.45 -8.08
C ASP A 192 -0.79 19.38 -7.37
N LEU A 193 -1.30 20.52 -6.91
CA LEU A 193 -2.62 20.60 -6.29
C LEU A 193 -3.74 20.20 -7.26
N GLU A 194 -3.62 20.56 -8.54
CA GLU A 194 -4.57 20.15 -9.58
C GLU A 194 -4.59 18.63 -9.74
N ILE A 195 -3.41 17.99 -9.77
CA ILE A 195 -3.29 16.52 -9.83
C ILE A 195 -3.94 15.87 -8.60
N LEU A 196 -3.61 16.36 -7.40
CA LEU A 196 -4.20 15.83 -6.16
C LEU A 196 -5.72 15.97 -6.16
N ARG A 197 -6.24 17.11 -6.64
CA ARG A 197 -7.67 17.39 -6.74
C ARG A 197 -8.41 16.45 -7.67
N GLU A 198 -7.82 16.08 -8.80
CA GLU A 198 -8.42 15.16 -9.78
C GLU A 198 -8.66 13.77 -9.20
N HIS A 199 -7.84 13.37 -8.23
CA HIS A 199 -7.87 12.05 -7.62
C HIS A 199 -8.43 12.03 -6.19
N TYR A 200 -8.76 13.19 -5.62
CA TYR A 200 -9.21 13.32 -4.24
C TYR A 200 -10.49 12.52 -3.98
N GLY A 201 -10.39 11.53 -3.10
CA GLY A 201 -11.49 10.72 -2.64
C GLY A 201 -12.01 11.24 -1.30
N PHE A 202 -13.30 11.57 -1.23
CA PHE A 202 -13.96 11.67 0.06
C PHE A 202 -14.13 10.26 0.62
N ALA A 203 -13.54 9.99 1.79
CA ALA A 203 -13.90 8.80 2.55
C ALA A 203 -15.44 8.75 2.67
N PRO A 204 -16.07 7.57 2.50
CA PRO A 204 -17.50 7.46 2.70
C PRO A 204 -17.81 7.99 4.09
N LEU A 205 -18.80 8.89 4.16
CA LEU A 205 -19.31 9.37 5.44
C LEU A 205 -19.58 8.13 6.30
N PRO A 206 -19.15 8.10 7.58
CA PRO A 206 -19.52 7.01 8.45
C PRO A 206 -21.02 6.84 8.33
N SER A 207 -21.48 5.65 7.89
CA SER A 207 -22.90 5.32 7.78
C SER A 207 -23.58 5.90 9.00
N GLU A 208 -24.58 6.76 8.79
CA GLU A 208 -25.31 7.42 9.86
C GLU A 208 -25.48 6.40 10.98
N ARG A 209 -24.75 6.65 12.07
CA ARG A 209 -24.85 5.84 13.29
C ARG A 209 -26.33 5.89 13.57
N THR A 210 -27.05 4.79 13.31
CA THR A 210 -28.51 4.76 13.35
C THR A 210 -28.90 5.53 14.58
N ALA A 211 -29.48 6.72 14.40
CA ALA A 211 -29.93 7.49 15.54
C ALA A 211 -30.76 6.50 16.36
N PRO A 212 -30.53 6.37 17.68
CA PRO A 212 -31.39 5.50 18.47
C PRO A 212 -32.81 5.88 18.11
N THR A 213 -33.53 4.93 17.51
CA THR A 213 -34.95 5.07 17.21
C THR A 213 -35.57 5.71 18.44
N PRO A 214 -36.28 6.85 18.33
CA PRO A 214 -36.93 7.43 19.49
C PRO A 214 -37.78 6.32 20.11
N GLU A 215 -37.37 5.91 21.30
CA GLU A 215 -38.04 4.87 22.07
C GLU A 215 -39.48 5.34 22.21
N ALA A 216 -40.40 4.56 21.64
CA ALA A 216 -41.81 4.83 21.77
C ALA A 216 -42.12 4.95 23.27
N PRO A 217 -42.90 5.96 23.71
CA PRO A 217 -43.19 6.12 25.13
C PRO A 217 -43.75 4.80 25.67
N GLU A 218 -43.11 4.29 26.73
CA GLU A 218 -43.64 3.15 27.48
C GLU A 218 -45.10 3.42 27.84
N PRO A 219 -46.00 2.44 27.69
CA PRO A 219 -47.38 2.60 28.14
C PRO A 219 -47.35 2.86 29.64
N GLU A 220 -47.89 4.02 30.03
CA GLU A 220 -48.04 4.44 31.41
C GLU A 220 -48.68 3.31 32.22
N ALA A 221 -47.98 2.88 33.28
CA ALA A 221 -48.54 2.00 34.29
C ALA A 221 -49.81 2.64 34.86
N PRO A 222 -50.86 1.85 35.13
CA PRO A 222 -52.09 2.38 35.71
C PRO A 222 -51.77 3.07 37.04
N LEU A 223 -52.22 4.32 37.15
CA LEU A 223 -52.27 5.08 38.39
C LEU A 223 -53.19 4.32 39.37
N ASP A 224 -52.59 3.55 40.26
CA ASP A 224 -53.27 3.10 41.47
C ASP A 224 -53.53 4.33 42.33
N GLY A 225 -54.80 4.74 42.33
CA GLY A 225 -55.31 5.77 43.21
C GLY A 225 -55.38 5.24 44.63
N ASP A 226 -54.71 5.93 45.53
CA ASP A 226 -55.07 5.99 46.94
C ASP A 226 -55.17 7.47 47.31
N GLU A 227 -56.41 7.96 47.23
CA GLU A 227 -56.84 9.21 47.84
C GLU A 227 -56.99 9.01 49.36
N ASP A 228 -56.52 10.03 50.09
CA ASP A 228 -56.99 10.49 51.39
C ASP A 228 -56.74 9.63 52.64
N ASP A 229 -55.90 10.15 53.55
CA ASP A 229 -56.46 10.71 54.79
C ASP A 229 -55.53 11.75 55.43
N ALA A 230 -56.15 12.81 55.93
CA ALA A 230 -55.59 13.95 56.64
C ALA A 230 -55.03 13.50 58.02
N THR A 231 -54.31 14.24 58.85
CA THR A 231 -54.12 15.66 59.22
C THR A 231 -52.71 15.69 59.87
N ASP A 232 -52.04 16.81 60.12
CA ASP A 232 -52.25 17.59 61.35
C ASP A 232 -51.03 18.50 61.54
N ASP A 233 -51.30 19.61 62.19
CA ASP A 233 -50.54 20.84 62.26
C ASP A 233 -49.22 20.73 63.04
N GLY A 234 -48.30 21.67 62.77
CA GLY A 234 -47.15 21.88 63.64
C GLY A 234 -46.15 22.89 63.10
N ASP A 235 -46.48 24.17 63.25
CA ASP A 235 -45.56 25.30 63.24
C ASP A 235 -44.22 24.98 63.95
N ASP A 236 -43.09 25.42 63.40
CA ASP A 236 -42.09 26.11 64.22
C ASP A 236 -41.16 26.97 63.36
N ASP A 237 -41.16 28.26 63.69
CA ASP A 237 -40.35 29.32 63.14
C ASP A 237 -38.88 29.11 63.49
N GLY A 238 -37.98 29.38 62.53
CA GLY A 238 -36.55 29.17 62.71
C GLY A 238 -35.69 30.08 61.86
N ASP A 239 -35.90 31.38 62.07
CA ASP A 239 -35.06 32.52 61.67
C ASP A 239 -33.56 32.26 61.87
N GLY A 240 -32.72 32.68 60.91
CA GLY A 240 -31.28 32.41 60.97
C GLY A 240 -30.53 32.93 59.75
N ALA A 241 -30.41 34.26 59.71
CA ALA A 241 -29.67 35.03 58.74
C ALA A 241 -28.13 34.82 58.78
N ASP A 242 -27.51 35.29 57.70
CA ASP A 242 -26.16 35.86 57.60
C ASP A 242 -24.92 34.93 57.72
N ASP A 243 -24.15 34.83 56.63
CA ASP A 243 -22.84 35.50 56.46
C ASP A 243 -22.10 34.91 55.22
N GLU A 244 -21.97 35.70 54.15
CA GLU A 244 -20.81 35.64 53.25
C GLU A 244 -19.65 36.45 53.89
N PRO A 245 -18.50 36.66 53.22
CA PRO A 245 -17.44 35.74 52.80
C PRO A 245 -16.10 36.16 53.48
N SER A 246 -14.97 35.44 53.26
CA SER A 246 -13.60 36.01 53.07
C SER A 246 -12.46 35.05 53.45
N GLY A 247 -11.37 35.15 52.67
CA GLY A 247 -10.03 34.56 52.92
C GLY A 247 -9.55 33.80 51.69
N SER A 248 -8.80 34.32 50.70
CA SER A 248 -7.63 35.20 50.67
C SER A 248 -6.37 34.64 51.33
N ALA A 249 -5.36 34.45 50.46
CA ALA A 249 -3.91 34.33 50.70
C ALA A 249 -3.46 33.07 51.48
N ASP A 250 -2.37 32.37 51.15
CA ASP A 250 -1.17 32.67 50.36
C ASP A 250 -0.61 31.32 49.84
#